data_AF-A0A840QHJ5-F1
#
_entry.id   AF-A0A840QHJ5-F1
#
_cell.length_a   1.000
_cell.length_b   1.000
_cell.length_c   1.000
_cell.angle_alpha   90.00
_cell.angle_beta   90.00
_cell.angle_gamma   90.00
#
_symmetry.space_group_name_H-M   'P 1'
#
loop_
_entity.id
_entity.type
_entity.pdbx_description
1 polymer ?
#
loop_
_entity_poly.entity_id
_entity_poly.type
_entity_poly.pdbx_seq_one_letter_code
_entity_poly.pdbx_strand_id
1 'polypeptide(L)'
;MTTHLDNDWHARAQALADELEARGDLTDPAWKAAVAATPRHELVPEFFQQDQTGGWQPGDMTSPRGMELAYSPVTLVTALADRGHYREAVSSSTKPDLIVRMLEILDVHDDHKVLAIGTGTGYTTALLAHRLGGTRVFSVDIDARLVAAAQARLAAIGLHPTLAAVDGEGGLPDHAPYDRIMATCSVPRVPWSWAEQLRPGGVVLVDVKTAMNAGNLVLLRRCGDRLEGHFTARWGSFMPMRHYNDPSPLRRVPVQQTGSARTTSAAPTPWSDNRVVWLLAQFHGLPSGLQIGHKLDPHTRQAIASTITAQDGSAVEVSLTPVDEETWEVAESGQTALWPAVEAAHQLWLDLGRPDWQRLGLTATRRSQWVWIDDPDGEHRWQIHAKQVH
;
A
#
# COMPACT_ATOMS: atom_id res chain seq x y z
N MET A 1 -39.40 -0.01 9.71
CA MET A 1 -39.02 1.33 10.21
C MET A 1 -37.67 1.70 9.59
N THR A 2 -37.60 1.63 8.26
CA THR A 2 -36.38 1.45 7.46
C THR A 2 -36.18 2.57 6.43
N THR A 3 -36.92 3.67 6.56
CA THR A 3 -37.12 4.67 5.49
C THR A 3 -36.43 6.02 5.74
N HIS A 4 -35.62 6.18 6.79
CA HIS A 4 -34.95 7.46 7.10
C HIS A 4 -33.44 7.50 6.85
N LEU A 5 -32.73 6.36 6.83
CA LEU A 5 -31.29 6.34 6.53
C LEU A 5 -31.00 6.40 5.03
N ASP A 6 -31.95 5.96 4.19
CA ASP A 6 -31.81 5.84 2.74
C ASP A 6 -31.83 7.22 2.02
N ASN A 7 -32.44 8.24 2.62
CA ASN A 7 -32.62 9.55 1.98
C ASN A 7 -31.44 10.53 2.15
N ASP A 8 -30.41 10.20 2.93
CA ASP A 8 -29.31 11.14 3.27
C ASP A 8 -27.95 10.71 2.71
N TRP A 9 -27.83 9.53 2.10
CA TRP A 9 -26.53 9.05 1.66
C TRP A 9 -25.95 9.87 0.50
N HIS A 10 -26.80 10.39 -0.40
CA HIS A 10 -26.37 11.26 -1.50
C HIS A 10 -25.73 12.55 -0.96
N ALA A 11 -26.32 13.17 0.06
CA ALA A 11 -25.76 14.36 0.69
C ALA A 11 -24.41 14.06 1.36
N ARG A 12 -24.27 12.90 2.00
CA ARG A 12 -23.00 12.43 2.58
C ARG A 12 -21.94 12.14 1.53
N ALA A 13 -22.31 11.51 0.43
CA ALA A 13 -21.42 11.23 -0.70
C ALA A 13 -20.95 12.53 -1.36
N GLN A 14 -21.87 13.49 -1.55
CA GLN A 14 -21.55 14.83 -2.06
C GLN A 14 -20.62 15.58 -1.10
N ALA A 15 -20.92 15.58 0.21
CA ALA A 15 -20.07 16.21 1.21
C ALA A 15 -18.66 15.61 1.26
N LEU A 16 -18.53 14.28 1.14
CA LEU A 16 -17.23 13.63 0.98
C LEU A 16 -16.53 14.13 -0.28
N ALA A 17 -17.20 14.14 -1.43
CA ALA A 17 -16.62 14.59 -2.69
C ALA A 17 -16.13 16.06 -2.61
N ASP A 18 -16.91 16.95 -1.98
CA ASP A 18 -16.54 18.34 -1.73
C ASP A 18 -15.37 18.47 -0.75
N GLU A 19 -15.32 17.64 0.30
CA GLU A 19 -14.17 17.60 1.24
C GLU A 19 -12.89 17.19 0.52
N LEU A 20 -12.94 16.15 -0.32
CA LEU A 20 -11.78 15.66 -1.08
C LEU A 20 -11.26 16.72 -2.06
N GLU A 21 -12.17 17.44 -2.71
CA GLU A 21 -11.82 18.56 -3.60
C GLU A 21 -11.18 19.72 -2.82
N ALA A 22 -11.78 20.14 -1.70
CA ALA A 22 -11.28 21.22 -0.87
C ALA A 22 -9.88 20.93 -0.30
N ARG A 23 -9.56 19.66 -0.05
CA ARG A 23 -8.23 19.19 0.39
C ARG A 23 -7.21 19.05 -0.76
N GLY A 24 -7.64 19.17 -2.01
CA GLY A 24 -6.81 18.93 -3.19
C GLY A 24 -6.38 17.46 -3.34
N ASP A 25 -7.17 16.52 -2.82
CA ASP A 25 -6.99 15.07 -3.08
C ASP A 25 -7.72 14.63 -4.36
N LEU A 26 -8.65 15.46 -4.83
CA LEU A 26 -9.52 15.27 -5.99
C LEU A 26 -9.60 16.60 -6.76
N THR A 27 -9.40 16.56 -8.07
CA THR A 27 -9.39 17.73 -8.95
C THR A 27 -10.21 17.52 -10.23
N ASP A 28 -10.43 16.26 -10.64
CA ASP A 28 -11.21 15.92 -11.82
C ASP A 28 -12.72 15.90 -11.49
N PRO A 29 -13.54 16.75 -12.16
CA PRO A 29 -14.99 16.79 -11.91
C PRO A 29 -15.70 15.47 -12.23
N ALA A 30 -15.18 14.64 -13.15
CA ALA A 30 -15.74 13.33 -13.44
C ALA A 30 -15.54 12.36 -12.27
N TRP A 31 -14.39 12.42 -11.61
CA TRP A 31 -14.16 11.64 -10.39
C TRP A 31 -14.98 12.15 -9.21
N LYS A 32 -15.16 13.47 -9.11
CA LYS A 32 -16.06 14.08 -8.12
C LYS A 32 -17.48 13.57 -8.28
N ALA A 33 -18.00 13.57 -9.50
CA ALA A 33 -19.31 13.00 -9.81
C ALA A 33 -19.40 11.51 -9.48
N ALA A 34 -18.36 10.72 -9.79
CA ALA A 34 -18.31 9.30 -9.47
C ALA A 34 -18.37 9.05 -7.95
N VAL A 35 -17.62 9.82 -7.14
CA VAL A 35 -17.68 9.71 -5.67
C VAL A 35 -19.09 10.06 -5.15
N ALA A 36 -19.66 11.17 -5.62
CA ALA A 36 -20.99 11.61 -5.21
C ALA A 36 -22.11 10.63 -5.61
N ALA A 37 -21.92 9.87 -6.69
CA ALA A 37 -22.89 8.89 -7.20
C ALA A 37 -22.70 7.47 -6.62
N THR A 38 -21.63 7.20 -5.87
CA THR A 38 -21.31 5.84 -5.41
C THR A 38 -21.74 5.62 -3.96
N PRO A 39 -22.71 4.72 -3.68
CA PRO A 39 -23.12 4.39 -2.32
C PRO A 39 -22.10 3.47 -1.64
N ARG A 40 -21.04 4.03 -1.05
CA ARG A 40 -19.96 3.24 -0.43
C ARG A 40 -20.44 2.32 0.69
N HIS A 41 -21.50 2.70 1.41
CA HIS A 41 -22.14 1.87 2.44
C HIS A 41 -22.73 0.56 1.90
N GLU A 42 -23.34 0.57 0.71
CA GLU A 42 -23.83 -0.64 0.04
C GLU A 42 -22.69 -1.57 -0.35
N LEU A 43 -21.54 -1.00 -0.75
CA LEU A 43 -20.36 -1.74 -1.20
C LEU A 43 -19.54 -2.33 -0.03
N VAL A 44 -19.66 -1.77 1.17
CA VAL A 44 -18.90 -2.14 2.38
C VAL A 44 -19.85 -2.34 3.57
N PRO A 45 -20.71 -3.38 3.56
CA PRO A 45 -21.77 -3.51 4.56
C PRO A 45 -21.24 -3.75 5.99
N GLU A 46 -20.08 -4.40 6.11
CA GLU A 46 -19.45 -4.78 7.38
C GLU A 46 -17.96 -4.41 7.35
N PHE A 47 -17.43 -4.08 8.53
CA PHE A 47 -16.03 -3.74 8.72
C PHE A 47 -15.55 -4.08 10.14
N PHE A 48 -14.25 -3.91 10.38
CA PHE A 48 -13.62 -4.03 11.68
C PHE A 48 -12.86 -2.75 12.01
N GLN A 49 -12.87 -2.37 13.29
CA GLN A 49 -12.10 -1.26 13.84
C GLN A 49 -11.25 -1.72 15.01
N GLN A 50 -10.08 -1.12 15.16
CA GLN A 50 -9.30 -1.30 16.37
C GLN A 50 -9.81 -0.37 17.46
N ASP A 51 -10.03 -0.93 18.66
CA ASP A 51 -10.21 -0.15 19.87
C ASP A 51 -8.87 0.40 20.39
N GLN A 52 -8.92 1.15 21.50
CA GLN A 52 -7.73 1.77 22.11
C GLN A 52 -6.69 0.75 22.61
N THR A 53 -7.08 -0.52 22.77
CA THR A 53 -6.20 -1.62 23.18
C THR A 53 -5.60 -2.36 21.98
N GLY A 54 -5.97 -1.97 20.75
CA GLY A 54 -5.60 -2.65 19.51
C GLY A 54 -6.49 -3.85 19.17
N GLY A 55 -7.53 -4.10 19.97
CA GLY A 55 -8.50 -5.18 19.77
C GLY A 55 -9.44 -4.88 18.60
N TRP A 56 -9.74 -5.88 17.78
CA TRP A 56 -10.61 -5.73 16.61
C TRP A 56 -12.09 -5.93 16.96
N GLN A 57 -12.88 -4.88 16.82
CA GLN A 57 -14.33 -4.86 17.02
C GLN A 57 -15.06 -4.82 15.67
N PRO A 58 -16.13 -5.63 15.48
CA PRO A 58 -16.96 -5.55 14.28
C PRO A 58 -17.81 -4.27 14.27
N GLY A 59 -18.10 -3.78 13.08
CA GLY A 59 -19.05 -2.69 12.83
C GLY A 59 -19.78 -2.90 11.51
N ASP A 60 -20.92 -2.23 11.35
CA ASP A 60 -21.76 -2.34 10.16
C ASP A 60 -22.39 -1.00 9.76
N MET A 61 -22.90 -0.96 8.52
CA MET A 61 -23.51 0.22 7.91
C MET A 61 -24.95 0.50 8.35
N THR A 62 -25.54 -0.32 9.23
CA THR A 62 -26.86 -0.04 9.83
C THR A 62 -26.76 0.97 10.99
N SER A 63 -25.56 1.15 11.53
CA SER A 63 -25.29 2.09 12.61
C SER A 63 -25.02 3.53 12.10
N PRO A 64 -25.40 4.60 12.85
CA PRO A 64 -25.06 5.97 12.49
C PRO A 64 -23.55 6.19 12.33
N ARG A 65 -22.74 5.53 13.17
CA ARG A 65 -21.28 5.57 13.07
C ARG A 65 -20.77 4.89 11.81
N GLY A 66 -21.33 3.75 11.43
CA GLY A 66 -21.00 3.06 10.18
C GLY A 66 -21.27 3.95 8.96
N MET A 67 -22.46 4.57 8.91
CA MET A 67 -22.81 5.51 7.85
C MET A 67 -21.90 6.74 7.80
N GLU A 68 -21.49 7.29 8.95
CA GLU A 68 -20.48 8.36 9.00
C GLU A 68 -19.13 7.88 8.42
N LEU A 69 -18.67 6.70 8.83
CA LEU A 69 -17.41 6.12 8.39
C LEU A 69 -17.38 5.81 6.89
N ALA A 70 -18.49 5.31 6.32
CA ALA A 70 -18.64 5.06 4.89
C ALA A 70 -18.29 6.29 4.06
N TYR A 71 -18.68 7.48 4.53
CA TYR A 71 -18.52 8.75 3.83
C TYR A 71 -17.44 9.65 4.47
N SER A 72 -16.39 9.03 4.99
CA SER A 72 -15.21 9.71 5.53
C SER A 72 -13.93 9.20 4.85
N PRO A 73 -12.83 9.98 4.89
CA PRO A 73 -11.53 9.65 4.29
C PRO A 73 -10.76 8.57 5.08
N VAL A 74 -11.44 7.48 5.47
CA VAL A 74 -10.87 6.39 6.28
C VAL A 74 -10.92 5.05 5.54
N THR A 75 -9.94 4.21 5.84
CA THR A 75 -9.89 2.82 5.39
C THR A 75 -10.75 1.97 6.32
N LEU A 76 -11.59 1.11 5.75
CA LEU A 76 -12.42 0.17 6.49
C LEU A 76 -11.85 -1.23 6.31
N VAL A 77 -11.41 -1.88 7.40
CA VAL A 77 -10.90 -3.25 7.34
C VAL A 77 -12.09 -4.20 7.18
N THR A 78 -12.07 -5.07 6.19
CA THR A 78 -13.22 -5.90 5.80
C THR A 78 -12.99 -7.39 6.03
N ALA A 79 -11.74 -7.81 6.23
CA ALA A 79 -11.44 -9.18 6.62
C ALA A 79 -10.18 -9.23 7.49
N LEU A 80 -10.23 -10.15 8.45
CA LEU A 80 -9.15 -10.42 9.39
C LEU A 80 -8.77 -11.91 9.30
N ALA A 81 -7.47 -12.20 9.28
CA ALA A 81 -6.95 -13.56 9.43
C ALA A 81 -6.48 -13.77 10.88
N ASP A 82 -6.77 -14.94 11.42
CA ASP A 82 -6.25 -15.35 12.73
C ASP A 82 -4.81 -15.87 12.57
N ARG A 83 -3.88 -15.29 13.33
CA ARG A 83 -2.45 -15.66 13.38
C ARG A 83 -2.08 -16.30 14.72
N GLY A 84 -3.06 -16.81 15.45
CA GLY A 84 -2.92 -17.48 16.75
C GLY A 84 -2.83 -16.51 17.93
N HIS A 85 -1.82 -15.63 17.94
CA HIS A 85 -1.63 -14.67 19.03
C HIS A 85 -2.16 -13.26 18.72
N TYR A 86 -2.53 -13.01 17.46
CA TYR A 86 -3.08 -11.74 17.00
C TYR A 86 -3.95 -11.97 15.75
N ARG A 87 -4.75 -10.96 15.39
CA ARG A 87 -5.51 -10.94 14.13
C ARG A 87 -4.91 -9.91 13.20
N GLU A 88 -4.69 -10.30 11.95
CA GLU A 88 -4.09 -9.48 10.91
C GLU A 88 -5.16 -9.03 9.91
N ALA A 89 -5.10 -7.77 9.47
CA ALA A 89 -5.95 -7.29 8.39
C ALA A 89 -5.49 -7.85 7.03
N VAL A 90 -6.39 -8.55 6.35
CA VAL A 90 -6.14 -9.22 5.06
C VAL A 90 -7.05 -8.74 3.93
N SER A 91 -8.02 -7.88 4.25
CA SER A 91 -8.78 -7.13 3.26
C SER A 91 -9.24 -5.80 3.86
N SER A 92 -9.35 -4.78 3.01
CA SER A 92 -9.94 -3.50 3.39
C SER A 92 -10.57 -2.81 2.18
N SER A 93 -11.55 -1.97 2.44
CA SER A 93 -11.95 -0.90 1.54
C SER A 93 -11.07 0.31 1.82
N THR A 94 -10.09 0.54 0.94
CA THR A 94 -9.17 1.68 1.02
C THR A 94 -9.90 3.00 1.13
N LYS A 95 -9.32 3.94 1.89
CA LYS A 95 -9.82 5.31 2.04
C LYS A 95 -10.07 6.01 0.68
N PRO A 96 -11.19 6.73 0.50
CA PRO A 96 -11.58 7.30 -0.79
C PRO A 96 -10.56 8.29 -1.35
N ASP A 97 -9.97 9.12 -0.49
CA ASP A 97 -8.94 10.11 -0.85
C ASP A 97 -7.70 9.46 -1.49
N LEU A 98 -7.28 8.27 -1.05
CA LEU A 98 -6.20 7.53 -1.70
C LEU A 98 -6.64 6.97 -3.07
N ILE A 99 -7.85 6.44 -3.17
CA ILE A 99 -8.35 5.84 -4.42
C ILE A 99 -8.52 6.90 -5.50
N VAL A 100 -9.17 8.03 -5.23
CA VAL A 100 -9.35 9.10 -6.24
C VAL A 100 -8.02 9.69 -6.67
N ARG A 101 -7.08 9.89 -5.72
CA ARG A 101 -5.72 10.31 -6.04
C ARG A 101 -5.02 9.32 -6.97
N MET A 102 -5.17 8.02 -6.73
CA MET A 102 -4.61 6.99 -7.62
C MET A 102 -5.25 7.02 -9.00
N LEU A 103 -6.57 7.21 -9.08
CA LEU A 103 -7.28 7.31 -10.35
C LEU A 103 -6.86 8.55 -11.16
N GLU A 104 -6.55 9.67 -10.50
CA GLU A 104 -6.00 10.87 -11.13
C GLU A 104 -4.54 10.68 -11.57
N ILE A 105 -3.69 10.10 -10.72
CA ILE A 105 -2.30 9.77 -11.09
C ILE A 105 -2.25 8.80 -12.27
N LEU A 106 -3.18 7.85 -12.33
CA LEU A 106 -3.30 6.89 -13.42
C LEU A 106 -3.76 7.55 -14.73
N ASP A 107 -4.23 8.80 -14.70
CA ASP A 107 -4.64 9.59 -15.86
C ASP A 107 -5.64 8.81 -16.74
N VAL A 108 -6.71 8.35 -16.10
CA VAL A 108 -7.81 7.61 -16.75
C VAL A 108 -8.69 8.61 -17.51
N HIS A 109 -9.02 8.29 -18.76
CA HIS A 109 -9.90 9.04 -19.66
C HIS A 109 -11.04 8.14 -20.12
N ASP A 110 -12.12 8.73 -20.63
CA ASP A 110 -13.40 8.06 -20.86
C ASP A 110 -13.35 6.95 -21.95
N ASP A 111 -12.33 7.00 -22.82
CA ASP A 111 -12.07 6.00 -23.85
C ASP A 111 -11.17 4.84 -23.38
N HIS A 112 -10.67 4.87 -22.15
CA HIS A 112 -9.77 3.85 -21.63
C HIS A 112 -10.49 2.58 -21.18
N LYS A 113 -9.84 1.45 -21.44
CA LYS A 113 -10.10 0.13 -20.87
C LYS A 113 -9.17 -0.09 -19.68
N VAL A 114 -9.76 -0.39 -18.52
CA VAL A 114 -9.02 -0.45 -17.24
C VAL A 114 -9.13 -1.83 -16.62
N LEU A 115 -8.00 -2.37 -16.18
CA LEU A 115 -7.92 -3.52 -15.28
C LEU A 115 -7.60 -3.05 -13.86
N ALA A 116 -8.48 -3.34 -12.92
CA ALA A 116 -8.24 -3.21 -11.49
C ALA A 116 -7.83 -4.57 -10.89
N ILE A 117 -6.75 -4.60 -10.13
CA ILE A 117 -6.23 -5.79 -9.46
C ILE A 117 -6.50 -5.65 -7.96
N GLY A 118 -7.32 -6.55 -7.43
CA GLY A 118 -7.86 -6.52 -6.07
C GLY A 118 -9.29 -5.97 -6.02
N THR A 119 -10.27 -6.73 -6.56
CA THR A 119 -11.69 -6.35 -6.54
C THR A 119 -12.17 -5.98 -5.14
N GLY A 120 -11.78 -6.74 -4.11
CA GLY A 120 -12.13 -6.49 -2.72
C GLY A 120 -13.63 -6.27 -2.52
N THR A 121 -14.00 -5.08 -2.04
CA THR A 121 -15.41 -4.72 -1.80
C THR A 121 -16.18 -4.38 -3.08
N GLY A 122 -15.47 -3.98 -4.14
CA GLY A 122 -16.03 -3.43 -5.37
C GLY A 122 -16.05 -1.90 -5.43
N TYR A 123 -15.62 -1.18 -4.37
CA TYR A 123 -15.69 0.29 -4.33
C TYR A 123 -14.88 0.97 -5.44
N THR A 124 -13.62 0.60 -5.61
CA THR A 124 -12.76 1.12 -6.69
C THR A 124 -13.35 0.79 -8.07
N THR A 125 -13.86 -0.42 -8.25
CA THR A 125 -14.52 -0.84 -9.49
C THR A 125 -15.77 -0.03 -9.77
N ALA A 126 -16.55 0.33 -8.74
CA ALA A 126 -17.74 1.17 -8.87
C ALA A 126 -17.38 2.56 -9.38
N LEU A 127 -16.35 3.20 -8.82
CA LEU A 127 -15.87 4.52 -9.29
C LEU A 127 -15.46 4.47 -10.76
N LEU A 128 -14.63 3.48 -11.14
CA LEU A 128 -14.23 3.25 -12.53
C LEU A 128 -15.45 3.04 -13.45
N ALA A 129 -16.41 2.22 -13.04
CA ALA A 129 -17.59 1.91 -13.84
C ALA A 129 -18.56 3.10 -13.97
N HIS A 130 -18.64 3.97 -12.96
CA HIS A 130 -19.38 5.23 -13.06
C HIS A 130 -18.79 6.16 -14.10
N ARG A 131 -17.46 6.27 -14.19
CA ARG A 131 -16.80 7.11 -15.19
C ARG A 131 -16.82 6.50 -16.60
N LEU A 132 -16.41 5.24 -16.73
CA LEU A 132 -16.10 4.61 -18.01
C LEU A 132 -17.26 3.77 -18.59
N GLY A 133 -18.26 3.46 -17.78
CA GLY A 133 -19.23 2.42 -18.06
C GLY A 133 -18.67 1.00 -17.84
N GLY A 134 -19.55 0.05 -17.50
CA GLY A 134 -19.15 -1.32 -17.12
C GLY A 134 -18.39 -2.08 -18.21
N THR A 135 -18.64 -1.79 -19.49
CA THR A 135 -18.00 -2.51 -20.62
C THR A 135 -16.49 -2.27 -20.75
N ARG A 136 -15.97 -1.21 -20.11
CA ARG A 136 -14.55 -0.83 -20.14
C ARG A 136 -13.78 -1.20 -18.87
N VAL A 137 -14.47 -1.74 -17.87
CA VAL A 137 -13.92 -2.00 -16.54
C VAL A 137 -13.84 -3.49 -16.27
N PHE A 138 -12.62 -3.93 -15.96
CA PHE A 138 -12.27 -5.30 -15.63
C PHE A 138 -11.67 -5.29 -14.23
N SER A 139 -12.09 -6.21 -13.37
CA SER A 139 -11.54 -6.28 -12.00
C SER A 139 -11.37 -7.72 -11.55
N VAL A 140 -10.21 -8.01 -10.98
CA VAL A 140 -9.83 -9.38 -10.58
C VAL A 140 -9.48 -9.46 -9.11
N ASP A 141 -9.85 -10.57 -8.48
CA ASP A 141 -9.43 -10.91 -7.12
C ASP A 141 -9.24 -12.43 -7.02
N ILE A 142 -8.27 -12.87 -6.22
CA ILE A 142 -8.01 -14.29 -6.02
C ILE A 142 -9.12 -14.97 -5.20
N ASP A 143 -9.87 -14.19 -4.42
CA ASP A 143 -10.94 -14.71 -3.58
C ASP A 143 -12.29 -14.71 -4.32
N ALA A 144 -12.71 -15.90 -4.77
CA ALA A 144 -13.98 -16.08 -5.46
C ALA A 144 -15.20 -15.62 -4.65
N ARG A 145 -15.14 -15.65 -3.31
CA ARG A 145 -16.23 -15.16 -2.44
C ARG A 145 -16.33 -13.63 -2.49
N LEU A 146 -15.18 -12.94 -2.51
CA LEU A 146 -15.16 -11.47 -2.65
C LEU A 146 -15.66 -11.06 -4.02
N VAL A 147 -15.25 -11.75 -5.09
CA VAL A 147 -15.72 -11.49 -6.46
C VAL A 147 -17.24 -11.63 -6.56
N ALA A 148 -17.81 -12.75 -6.10
CA ALA A 148 -19.25 -12.96 -6.15
C ALA A 148 -20.03 -11.90 -5.34
N ALA A 149 -19.54 -11.56 -4.14
CA ALA A 149 -20.16 -10.54 -3.30
C ALA A 149 -20.08 -9.13 -3.93
N ALA A 150 -18.94 -8.76 -4.50
CA ALA A 150 -18.77 -7.51 -5.23
C ALA A 150 -19.68 -7.46 -6.47
N GLN A 151 -19.81 -8.56 -7.22
CA GLN A 151 -20.70 -8.65 -8.38
C GLN A 151 -22.14 -8.37 -8.00
N ALA A 152 -22.64 -8.99 -6.92
CA ALA A 152 -23.99 -8.79 -6.44
C ALA A 152 -24.24 -7.33 -6.01
N ARG A 153 -23.31 -6.74 -5.23
CA ARG A 153 -23.43 -5.34 -4.78
C ARG A 153 -23.36 -4.33 -5.92
N LEU A 154 -22.44 -4.52 -6.87
CA LEU A 154 -22.33 -3.68 -8.07
C LEU A 154 -23.60 -3.77 -8.92
N ALA A 155 -24.14 -4.97 -9.12
CA ALA A 155 -25.39 -5.15 -9.86
C ALA A 155 -26.59 -4.49 -9.16
N ALA A 156 -26.64 -4.52 -7.81
CA ALA A 156 -27.70 -3.86 -7.04
C ALA A 156 -27.70 -2.33 -7.23
N ILE A 157 -26.55 -1.73 -7.53
CA ILE A 157 -26.42 -0.29 -7.83
C ILE A 157 -26.36 -0.01 -9.35
N GLY A 158 -26.75 -0.98 -10.18
CA GLY A 158 -26.86 -0.83 -11.64
C GLY A 158 -25.54 -0.87 -12.42
N LEU A 159 -24.45 -1.30 -11.79
CA LEU A 159 -23.12 -1.40 -12.41
C LEU A 159 -22.80 -2.84 -12.79
N HIS A 160 -22.39 -3.04 -14.05
CA HIS A 160 -22.09 -4.37 -14.60
C HIS A 160 -20.70 -4.44 -15.25
N PRO A 161 -19.60 -4.24 -14.49
CA PRO A 161 -18.25 -4.48 -14.97
C PRO A 161 -17.97 -5.98 -15.15
N THR A 162 -16.88 -6.31 -15.86
CA THR A 162 -16.40 -7.70 -15.92
C THR A 162 -15.57 -8.01 -14.67
N LEU A 163 -15.99 -9.01 -13.90
CA LEU A 163 -15.26 -9.47 -12.71
C LEU A 163 -14.78 -10.91 -12.89
N ALA A 164 -13.58 -11.23 -12.42
CA ALA A 164 -13.06 -12.59 -12.46
C ALA A 164 -12.33 -13.00 -11.18
N ALA A 165 -12.55 -14.25 -10.76
CA ALA A 165 -11.87 -14.87 -9.64
C ALA A 165 -10.59 -15.56 -10.11
N VAL A 166 -9.49 -14.80 -10.18
CA VAL A 166 -8.18 -15.25 -10.69
C VAL A 166 -7.06 -14.62 -9.87
N ASP A 167 -5.87 -15.21 -9.92
CA ASP A 167 -4.69 -14.56 -9.34
C ASP A 167 -4.33 -13.30 -10.13
N GLY A 168 -4.37 -12.16 -9.43
CA GLY A 168 -4.03 -10.85 -9.98
C GLY A 168 -2.60 -10.73 -10.50
N GLU A 169 -1.67 -11.57 -10.04
CA GLU A 169 -0.32 -11.65 -10.59
C GLU A 169 -0.38 -11.99 -12.10
N GLY A 170 -1.30 -12.84 -12.52
CA GLY A 170 -1.50 -13.21 -13.93
C GLY A 170 -2.26 -12.18 -14.76
N GLY A 171 -2.86 -11.15 -14.14
CA GLY A 171 -3.76 -10.23 -14.82
C GLY A 171 -5.02 -10.94 -15.35
N LEU A 172 -5.54 -10.47 -16.49
CA LEU A 172 -6.70 -11.04 -17.17
C LEU A 172 -6.50 -11.02 -18.71
N PRO A 173 -5.66 -11.95 -19.25
CA PRO A 173 -5.14 -11.86 -20.61
C PRO A 173 -6.22 -11.93 -21.70
N ASP A 174 -7.31 -12.66 -21.48
CA ASP A 174 -8.41 -12.81 -22.45
C ASP A 174 -9.12 -11.49 -22.79
N HIS A 175 -8.90 -10.46 -21.97
CA HIS A 175 -9.44 -9.12 -22.16
C HIS A 175 -8.35 -8.07 -22.40
N ALA A 176 -7.10 -8.46 -22.62
CA ALA A 176 -6.05 -7.55 -23.07
C ALA A 176 -6.31 -7.07 -24.52
N PRO A 177 -5.70 -5.96 -24.98
CA PRO A 177 -4.85 -5.05 -24.22
C PRO A 177 -5.65 -4.04 -23.38
N TYR A 178 -5.04 -3.55 -22.31
CA TYR A 178 -5.56 -2.49 -21.42
C TYR A 178 -4.85 -1.15 -21.67
N ASP A 179 -5.57 -0.06 -21.46
CA ASP A 179 -5.00 1.30 -21.45
C ASP A 179 -4.34 1.61 -20.12
N ARG A 180 -4.95 1.12 -19.05
CA ARG A 180 -4.57 1.37 -17.65
C ARG A 180 -4.68 0.09 -16.84
N ILE A 181 -3.70 -0.17 -15.99
CA ILE A 181 -3.76 -1.19 -14.95
C ILE A 181 -3.57 -0.49 -13.59
N MET A 182 -4.40 -0.81 -12.62
CA MET A 182 -4.26 -0.31 -11.26
C MET A 182 -4.29 -1.47 -10.28
N ALA A 183 -3.30 -1.58 -9.42
CA ALA A 183 -3.27 -2.58 -8.36
C ALA A 183 -3.54 -1.94 -6.99
N THR A 184 -4.58 -2.42 -6.31
CA THR A 184 -4.91 -2.07 -4.91
C THR A 184 -4.40 -3.13 -3.93
N CYS A 185 -3.27 -3.73 -4.28
CA CYS A 185 -2.44 -4.60 -3.45
C CYS A 185 -0.97 -4.27 -3.75
N SER A 186 -0.08 -4.50 -2.79
CA SER A 186 1.36 -4.31 -3.00
C SER A 186 2.04 -5.54 -3.56
N VAL A 187 3.11 -5.31 -4.30
CA VAL A 187 3.97 -6.35 -4.88
C VAL A 187 5.44 -6.07 -4.54
N PRO A 188 6.27 -7.10 -4.36
CA PRO A 188 7.71 -6.90 -4.17
C PRO A 188 8.40 -6.47 -5.46
N ARG A 189 7.82 -6.82 -6.60
CA ARG A 189 8.25 -6.47 -7.95
C ARG A 189 7.05 -6.48 -8.88
N VAL A 190 7.06 -5.69 -9.94
CA VAL A 190 5.93 -5.58 -10.86
C VAL A 190 5.82 -6.85 -11.72
N PRO A 191 4.70 -7.60 -11.71
CA PRO A 191 4.54 -8.77 -12.57
C PRO A 191 4.65 -8.40 -14.06
N TRP A 192 5.49 -9.14 -14.80
CA TRP A 192 5.70 -8.86 -16.23
C TRP A 192 4.46 -9.15 -17.09
N SER A 193 3.60 -10.06 -16.64
CA SER A 193 2.26 -10.32 -17.18
C SER A 193 1.43 -9.05 -17.35
N TRP A 194 1.54 -8.06 -16.45
CA TRP A 194 0.84 -6.79 -16.56
C TRP A 194 1.38 -5.95 -17.72
N ALA A 195 2.71 -5.93 -17.92
CA ALA A 195 3.33 -5.27 -19.05
C ALA A 195 2.88 -5.89 -20.38
N GLU A 196 2.79 -7.23 -20.44
CA GLU A 196 2.33 -7.96 -21.62
C GLU A 196 0.89 -7.60 -22.01
N GLN A 197 0.05 -7.27 -21.01
CA GLN A 197 -1.37 -6.95 -21.19
C GLN A 197 -1.66 -5.45 -21.38
N LEU A 198 -0.69 -4.56 -21.23
CA LEU A 198 -0.86 -3.12 -21.55
C LEU A 198 -0.76 -2.89 -23.06
N ARG A 199 -1.52 -1.96 -23.62
CA ARG A 199 -1.20 -1.43 -24.97
C ARG A 199 0.15 -0.71 -24.97
N PRO A 200 0.82 -0.53 -26.12
CA PRO A 200 1.95 0.39 -26.22
C PRO A 200 1.61 1.78 -25.65
N GLY A 201 2.45 2.31 -24.76
CA GLY A 201 2.20 3.58 -24.08
C GLY A 201 1.16 3.53 -22.95
N GLY A 202 0.52 2.38 -22.72
CA GLY A 202 -0.35 2.13 -21.56
C GLY A 202 0.43 2.24 -20.25
N VAL A 203 -0.28 2.48 -19.15
CA VAL A 203 0.36 2.73 -17.85
C VAL A 203 -0.17 1.79 -16.76
N VAL A 204 0.68 1.46 -15.80
CA VAL A 204 0.33 0.74 -14.58
C VAL A 204 0.66 1.57 -13.36
N LEU A 205 -0.26 1.61 -12.39
CA LEU A 205 -0.04 2.19 -11.07
C LEU A 205 -0.13 1.09 -10.02
N VAL A 206 0.92 0.93 -9.23
CA VAL A 206 1.02 -0.12 -8.22
C VAL A 206 1.88 0.32 -7.04
N ASP A 207 1.58 -0.20 -5.84
CA ASP A 207 2.46 -0.10 -4.67
C ASP A 207 3.57 -1.15 -4.74
N VAL A 208 4.82 -0.72 -4.93
CA VAL A 208 5.99 -1.60 -4.94
C VAL A 208 6.71 -1.52 -3.60
N LYS A 209 6.83 -2.67 -2.91
CA LYS A 209 7.44 -2.78 -1.58
C LYS A 209 8.49 -3.88 -1.53
N THR A 210 9.75 -3.50 -1.40
CA THR A 210 10.85 -4.48 -1.23
C THR A 210 10.82 -5.14 0.15
N ALA A 211 10.31 -4.42 1.15
CA ALA A 211 10.10 -4.92 2.52
C ALA A 211 8.95 -4.17 3.22
N MET A 212 8.68 -4.54 4.48
CA MET A 212 7.65 -3.88 5.30
C MET A 212 7.94 -2.38 5.41
N ASN A 213 6.95 -1.56 5.05
CA ASN A 213 7.04 -0.09 4.99
C ASN A 213 8.13 0.48 4.05
N ALA A 214 8.85 -0.36 3.30
CA ALA A 214 9.89 0.03 2.36
C ALA A 214 9.34 0.03 0.92
N GLY A 215 8.55 1.05 0.60
CA GLY A 215 7.93 1.17 -0.71
C GLY A 215 6.88 2.27 -0.78
N ASN A 216 6.41 2.51 -1.99
CA ASN A 216 5.41 3.51 -2.31
C ASN A 216 4.75 3.17 -3.66
N LEU A 217 3.73 3.94 -4.05
CA LEU A 217 3.13 3.89 -5.36
C LEU A 217 4.12 4.32 -6.44
N VAL A 218 4.14 3.59 -7.55
CA VAL A 218 4.91 3.89 -8.75
C VAL A 218 3.99 3.86 -9.98
N LEU A 219 4.09 4.91 -10.81
CA LEU A 219 3.40 4.99 -12.09
C LEU A 219 4.40 4.63 -13.19
N LEU A 220 4.13 3.58 -13.93
CA LEU A 220 5.02 3.05 -14.97
C LEU A 220 4.33 3.05 -16.31
N ARG A 221 5.03 3.50 -17.35
CA ARG A 221 4.57 3.47 -18.73
C ARG A 221 5.23 2.33 -19.48
N ARG A 222 4.47 1.64 -20.34
CA ARG A 222 5.00 0.67 -21.29
C ARG A 222 5.73 1.37 -22.43
N CYS A 223 7.05 1.23 -22.44
CA CYS A 223 7.97 1.76 -23.44
C CYS A 223 8.70 0.59 -24.12
N GLY A 224 8.15 0.07 -25.22
CA GLY A 224 8.71 -1.10 -25.90
C GLY A 224 8.63 -2.37 -25.04
N ASP A 225 9.80 -2.92 -24.70
CA ASP A 225 9.99 -4.13 -23.89
C ASP A 225 10.33 -3.83 -22.42
N ARG A 226 10.07 -2.61 -21.96
CA ARG A 226 10.17 -2.22 -20.55
C ARG A 226 8.98 -1.42 -20.04
N LEU A 227 8.79 -1.46 -18.73
CA LEU A 227 8.00 -0.51 -17.96
C LEU A 227 8.96 0.48 -17.29
N GLU A 228 8.66 1.77 -17.34
CA GLU A 228 9.53 2.80 -16.77
C GLU A 228 8.72 3.99 -16.25
N GLY A 229 9.14 4.56 -15.13
CA GLY A 229 8.49 5.74 -14.54
C GLY A 229 8.93 6.03 -13.12
N HIS A 230 8.16 6.83 -12.39
CA HIS A 230 8.55 7.42 -11.11
C HIS A 230 7.64 7.02 -9.96
N PHE A 231 8.19 7.01 -8.76
CA PHE A 231 7.38 6.93 -7.55
C PHE A 231 6.57 8.22 -7.34
N THR A 232 5.40 8.09 -6.74
CA THR A 232 4.51 9.23 -6.54
C THR A 232 4.92 10.05 -5.32
N ALA A 233 4.72 11.37 -5.35
CA ALA A 233 5.11 12.28 -4.27
C ALA A 233 4.50 11.92 -2.91
N ARG A 234 3.19 11.64 -2.88
CA ARG A 234 2.47 11.30 -1.64
C ARG A 234 2.52 9.81 -1.40
N TRP A 235 2.94 9.42 -0.19
CA TRP A 235 3.00 8.01 0.19
C TRP A 235 1.61 7.35 0.12
N GLY A 236 1.57 6.14 -0.44
CA GLY A 236 0.40 5.26 -0.48
C GLY A 236 0.85 3.82 -0.29
N SER A 237 0.05 3.04 0.45
CA SER A 237 0.45 1.71 0.91
C SER A 237 -0.74 0.78 0.96
N PHE A 238 -0.56 -0.43 0.45
CA PHE A 238 -1.56 -1.48 0.35
C PHE A 238 -1.08 -2.79 0.97
N MET A 239 -2.04 -3.63 1.37
CA MET A 239 -1.75 -5.00 1.82
C MET A 239 -1.02 -5.78 0.70
N PRO A 240 -0.08 -6.67 1.04
CA PRO A 240 0.61 -7.48 0.04
C PRO A 240 -0.38 -8.37 -0.70
N MET A 241 -0.15 -8.58 -2.00
CA MET A 241 -0.82 -9.62 -2.75
C MET A 241 -0.64 -10.97 -2.04
N ARG A 242 -1.70 -11.78 -1.96
CA ARG A 242 -1.75 -12.95 -1.06
C ARG A 242 -0.61 -13.95 -1.29
N HIS A 243 -0.21 -14.17 -2.54
CA HIS A 243 0.90 -15.07 -2.88
C HIS A 243 2.26 -14.58 -2.35
N TYR A 244 2.45 -13.26 -2.20
CA TYR A 244 3.67 -12.69 -1.63
C TYR A 244 3.61 -12.49 -0.12
N ASN A 245 2.45 -12.75 0.49
CA ASN A 245 2.29 -12.67 1.93
C ASN A 245 2.77 -13.99 2.55
N ASP A 246 4.06 -14.07 2.88
CA ASP A 246 4.59 -15.19 3.67
C ASP A 246 4.02 -15.12 5.09
N PRO A 247 3.16 -16.06 5.49
CA PRO A 247 2.52 -16.05 6.80
C PRO A 247 3.44 -16.59 7.90
N SER A 248 4.72 -16.88 7.60
CA SER A 248 5.67 -17.41 8.56
C SER A 248 5.56 -16.64 9.87
N PRO A 249 5.16 -17.30 10.98
CA PRO A 249 4.93 -16.61 12.22
C PRO A 249 6.22 -15.89 12.58
N LEU A 250 6.09 -14.59 12.83
CA LEU A 250 7.15 -13.77 13.39
C LEU A 250 7.59 -14.44 14.70
N ARG A 251 8.60 -15.32 14.61
CA ARG A 251 9.14 -16.00 15.77
C ARG A 251 9.71 -14.89 16.63
N ARG A 252 9.21 -14.76 17.85
CA ARG A 252 9.80 -13.87 18.83
C ARG A 252 11.16 -14.46 19.16
N VAL A 253 12.19 -13.98 18.49
CA VAL A 253 13.56 -14.43 18.75
C VAL A 253 14.04 -13.69 19.98
N PRO A 254 14.50 -14.39 21.03
CA PRO A 254 15.10 -13.73 22.19
C PRO A 254 16.25 -12.84 21.72
N VAL A 255 16.19 -11.55 22.08
CA VAL A 255 17.27 -10.59 21.82
C VAL A 255 18.54 -11.08 22.52
N GLN A 256 19.66 -11.11 21.80
CA GLN A 256 20.94 -11.44 22.42
C GLN A 256 21.34 -10.31 23.38
N GLN A 257 21.75 -10.67 24.61
CA GLN A 257 21.99 -9.69 25.68
C GLN A 257 23.35 -8.99 25.59
N THR A 258 24.31 -9.57 24.85
CA THR A 258 25.61 -8.94 24.61
C THR A 258 25.51 -7.99 23.42
N GLY A 259 25.61 -6.70 23.68
CA GLY A 259 25.56 -5.69 22.64
C GLY A 259 26.57 -4.56 22.84
N SER A 260 26.90 -3.87 21.75
CA SER A 260 27.66 -2.62 21.78
C SER A 260 26.70 -1.44 21.77
N ALA A 261 26.93 -0.46 22.64
CA ALA A 261 26.24 0.81 22.62
C ALA A 261 27.12 1.87 21.94
N ARG A 262 26.52 2.67 21.06
CA ARG A 262 27.15 3.80 20.36
C ARG A 262 26.10 4.87 20.08
N THR A 263 26.50 5.96 19.45
CA THR A 263 25.56 6.97 18.95
C THR A 263 25.39 6.86 17.43
N THR A 264 24.28 7.42 16.94
CA THR A 264 23.93 7.49 15.51
C THR A 264 23.27 8.83 15.20
N SER A 265 23.46 9.36 13.99
CA SER A 265 22.73 10.53 13.46
C SER A 265 21.52 10.13 12.61
N ALA A 266 21.28 8.83 12.40
CA ALA A 266 20.07 8.36 11.74
C ALA A 266 18.90 8.37 12.72
N ALA A 267 17.78 8.98 12.30
CA ALA A 267 16.57 9.03 13.11
C ALA A 267 16.10 7.63 13.51
N PRO A 268 15.48 7.46 14.70
CA PRO A 268 15.18 6.15 15.26
C PRO A 268 14.05 5.41 14.54
N THR A 269 13.24 6.08 13.73
CA THR A 269 12.05 5.53 13.08
C THR A 269 12.01 5.79 11.57
N PRO A 270 13.05 5.37 10.79
CA PRO A 270 13.16 5.69 9.37
C PRO A 270 11.98 5.14 8.54
N TRP A 271 11.39 4.01 8.92
CA TRP A 271 10.20 3.43 8.26
C TRP A 271 8.92 4.29 8.39
N SER A 272 8.93 5.30 9.26
CA SER A 272 7.84 6.25 9.45
C SER A 272 8.23 7.66 9.04
N ASP A 273 9.40 8.12 9.50
CA ASP A 273 9.82 9.53 9.39
C ASP A 273 10.54 9.82 8.07
N ASN A 274 11.29 8.85 7.53
CA ASN A 274 12.00 8.99 6.27
C ASN A 274 11.99 7.69 5.45
N ARG A 275 10.84 7.43 4.82
CA ARG A 275 10.60 6.20 4.06
C ARG A 275 11.51 6.02 2.84
N VAL A 276 12.10 7.11 2.32
CA VAL A 276 13.12 7.03 1.25
C VAL A 276 14.39 6.39 1.81
N VAL A 277 14.88 6.87 2.95
CA VAL A 277 16.03 6.24 3.65
C VAL A 277 15.72 4.78 3.98
N TRP A 278 14.51 4.48 4.47
CA TRP A 278 14.12 3.10 4.77
C TRP A 278 14.10 2.18 3.54
N LEU A 279 13.65 2.68 2.39
CA LEU A 279 13.73 1.95 1.12
C LEU A 279 15.19 1.72 0.71
N LEU A 280 16.02 2.77 0.74
CA LEU A 280 17.44 2.68 0.39
C LEU A 280 18.17 1.68 1.29
N ALA A 281 17.86 1.63 2.58
CA ALA A 281 18.44 0.67 3.53
C ALA A 281 18.23 -0.79 3.11
N GLN A 282 17.14 -1.11 2.40
CA GLN A 282 16.91 -2.47 1.87
C GLN A 282 17.94 -2.87 0.80
N PHE A 283 18.58 -1.90 0.16
CA PHE A 283 19.64 -2.13 -0.83
C PHE A 283 21.05 -2.09 -0.21
N HIS A 284 21.16 -1.74 1.08
CA HIS A 284 22.41 -1.66 1.84
C HIS A 284 22.64 -2.87 2.77
N GLY A 285 22.04 -4.02 2.45
CA GLY A 285 22.34 -5.30 3.11
C GLY A 285 21.43 -5.68 4.27
N LEU A 286 20.29 -5.01 4.45
CA LEU A 286 19.28 -5.46 5.40
C LEU A 286 18.72 -6.84 4.99
N PRO A 287 18.65 -7.82 5.91
CA PRO A 287 18.03 -9.11 5.60
C PRO A 287 16.52 -8.97 5.44
N SER A 288 15.90 -9.91 4.74
CA SER A 288 14.44 -9.99 4.66
C SER A 288 13.81 -10.45 5.98
N GLY A 289 12.53 -10.15 6.18
CA GLY A 289 11.77 -10.68 7.33
C GLY A 289 12.06 -9.96 8.65
N LEU A 290 12.53 -8.71 8.58
CA LEU A 290 12.73 -7.86 9.75
C LEU A 290 11.41 -7.61 10.49
N GLN A 291 11.49 -7.71 11.81
CA GLN A 291 10.45 -7.24 12.73
C GLN A 291 10.80 -5.84 13.18
N ILE A 292 9.81 -4.96 13.14
CA ILE A 292 9.92 -3.59 13.63
C ILE A 292 8.96 -3.45 14.80
N GLY A 293 9.41 -2.80 15.87
CA GLY A 293 8.60 -2.60 17.06
C GLY A 293 9.13 -1.48 17.95
N HIS A 294 8.67 -1.49 19.19
CA HIS A 294 9.09 -0.56 20.21
C HIS A 294 9.39 -1.29 21.52
N LYS A 295 10.44 -0.84 22.20
CA LYS A 295 10.67 -1.13 23.61
C LYS A 295 9.83 -0.17 24.43
N LEU A 296 9.08 -0.71 25.39
CA LEU A 296 8.24 0.09 26.27
C LEU A 296 8.89 0.23 27.63
N ASP A 297 8.75 1.41 28.24
CA ASP A 297 9.05 1.59 29.66
C ASP A 297 8.20 0.62 30.50
N PRO A 298 8.81 -0.16 31.42
CA PRO A 298 8.08 -1.14 32.22
C PRO A 298 6.95 -0.55 33.08
N HIS A 299 7.07 0.71 33.50
CA HIS A 299 6.14 1.37 34.41
C HIS A 299 5.11 2.20 33.65
N THR A 300 5.56 3.07 32.72
CA THR A 300 4.67 4.00 32.02
C THR A 300 4.03 3.40 30.78
N ARG A 301 4.56 2.27 30.28
CA ARG A 301 4.16 1.61 29.02
C ARG A 301 4.34 2.48 27.77
N GLN A 302 5.00 3.63 27.90
CA GLN A 302 5.35 4.49 26.77
C GLN A 302 6.54 3.91 26.00
N ALA A 303 6.59 4.14 24.69
CA ALA A 303 7.72 3.73 23.89
C ALA A 303 8.96 4.56 24.26
N ILE A 304 10.10 3.88 24.48
CA ILE A 304 11.38 4.51 24.86
C ILE A 304 12.49 4.24 23.83
N ALA A 305 12.36 3.18 23.03
CA ALA A 305 13.24 2.89 21.91
C ALA A 305 12.44 2.25 20.77
N SER A 306 12.87 2.48 19.54
CA SER A 306 12.45 1.65 18.40
C SER A 306 13.30 0.38 18.36
N THR A 307 12.76 -0.70 17.81
CA THR A 307 13.47 -1.98 17.72
C THR A 307 13.40 -2.56 16.32
N ILE A 308 14.52 -3.07 15.82
CA ILE A 308 14.57 -3.95 14.65
C ILE A 308 15.06 -5.32 15.13
N THR A 309 14.45 -6.41 14.65
CA THR A 309 14.90 -7.77 14.93
C THR A 309 14.89 -8.61 13.67
N ALA A 310 16.02 -9.25 13.37
CA ALA A 310 16.18 -10.18 12.26
C ALA A 310 15.83 -11.62 12.68
N GLN A 311 15.62 -12.50 11.70
CA GLN A 311 15.23 -13.89 11.94
C GLN A 311 16.31 -14.73 12.63
N ASP A 312 17.57 -14.32 12.54
CA ASP A 312 18.71 -14.94 13.22
C ASP A 312 18.86 -14.50 14.69
N GLY A 313 17.99 -13.58 15.16
CA GLY A 313 18.02 -13.02 16.51
C GLY A 313 18.92 -11.81 16.68
N SER A 314 19.53 -11.31 15.61
CA SER A 314 20.21 -10.03 15.63
C SER A 314 19.19 -8.91 15.83
N ALA A 315 19.53 -7.95 16.67
CA ALA A 315 18.59 -6.93 17.10
C ALA A 315 19.28 -5.58 17.28
N VAL A 316 18.49 -4.52 17.09
CA VAL A 316 18.89 -3.15 17.31
C VAL A 316 17.81 -2.46 18.13
N GLU A 317 18.22 -1.71 19.14
CA GLU A 317 17.40 -0.76 19.87
C GLU A 317 17.95 0.65 19.63
N VAL A 318 17.10 1.59 19.22
CA VAL A 318 17.48 3.00 19.05
C VAL A 318 16.61 3.87 19.94
N SER A 319 17.21 4.67 20.81
CA SER A 319 16.48 5.53 21.74
C SER A 319 15.54 6.48 20.99
N LEU A 320 14.33 6.70 21.52
CA LEU A 320 13.42 7.70 20.96
C LEU A 320 13.73 9.11 21.45
N THR A 321 14.40 9.22 22.61
CA THR A 321 14.95 10.48 23.11
C THR A 321 16.39 10.60 22.62
N PRO A 322 16.77 11.72 21.99
CA PRO A 322 18.14 11.92 21.53
C PRO A 322 19.07 12.21 22.72
N VAL A 323 20.36 11.89 22.55
CA VAL A 323 21.43 12.16 23.52
C VAL A 323 21.82 13.65 23.49
N ASP A 324 21.77 14.27 22.31
CA ASP A 324 21.95 15.69 22.06
C ASP A 324 20.98 16.19 20.97
N GLU A 325 21.24 17.31 20.29
CA GLU A 325 20.30 17.86 19.30
C GLU A 325 20.14 16.99 18.04
N GLU A 326 21.13 16.16 17.70
CA GLU A 326 21.18 15.46 16.41
C GLU A 326 21.52 13.96 16.50
N THR A 327 21.75 13.42 17.69
CA THR A 327 22.18 12.02 17.86
C THR A 327 21.31 11.20 18.81
N TRP A 328 21.19 9.91 18.52
CA TRP A 328 20.45 8.93 19.33
C TRP A 328 21.39 7.83 19.81
N GLU A 329 21.06 7.22 20.95
CA GLU A 329 21.75 6.03 21.42
C GLU A 329 21.26 4.82 20.63
N VAL A 330 22.20 4.01 20.13
CA VAL A 330 21.91 2.75 19.46
C VAL A 330 22.66 1.61 20.15
N ALA A 331 21.90 0.57 20.51
CA ALA A 331 22.40 -0.67 21.06
C ALA A 331 22.14 -1.80 20.06
N GLU A 332 23.20 -2.50 19.65
CA GLU A 332 23.11 -3.59 18.66
C GLU A 332 23.58 -4.90 19.30
N SER A 333 22.92 -6.01 18.99
CA SER A 333 23.32 -7.35 19.38
C SER A 333 23.09 -8.37 18.25
N GLY A 334 23.80 -9.49 18.29
CA GLY A 334 23.74 -10.52 17.25
C GLY A 334 24.90 -10.48 16.26
N GLN A 335 24.77 -11.29 15.21
CA GLN A 335 25.80 -11.50 14.19
C GLN A 335 25.59 -10.61 12.96
N THR A 336 24.34 -10.24 12.67
CA THR A 336 23.98 -9.40 11.54
C THR A 336 23.93 -7.95 11.99
N ALA A 337 24.79 -7.12 11.38
CA ALA A 337 24.76 -5.68 11.59
C ALA A 337 23.56 -5.06 10.85
N LEU A 338 22.55 -4.58 11.59
CA LEU A 338 21.32 -4.05 11.00
C LEU A 338 21.37 -2.52 10.87
N TRP A 339 21.82 -1.81 11.90
CA TRP A 339 21.78 -0.35 11.89
C TRP A 339 22.78 0.29 10.91
N PRO A 340 23.99 -0.27 10.69
CA PRO A 340 24.92 0.27 9.68
C PRO A 340 24.32 0.37 8.26
N ALA A 341 23.39 -0.51 7.89
CA ALA A 341 22.68 -0.41 6.61
C ALA A 341 21.76 0.81 6.54
N VAL A 342 21.10 1.15 7.66
CA VAL A 342 20.27 2.35 7.80
C VAL A 342 21.13 3.61 7.76
N GLU A 343 22.28 3.60 8.44
CA GLU A 343 23.22 4.73 8.44
C GLU A 343 23.84 4.97 7.08
N ALA A 344 24.25 3.91 6.37
CA ALA A 344 24.75 4.03 5.00
C ALA A 344 23.69 4.61 4.05
N ALA A 345 22.44 4.17 4.17
CA ALA A 345 21.33 4.72 3.40
C ALA A 345 21.01 6.18 3.76
N HIS A 346 21.10 6.54 5.05
CA HIS A 346 20.92 7.91 5.51
C HIS A 346 22.02 8.83 4.96
N GLN A 347 23.28 8.40 5.03
CA GLN A 347 24.40 9.16 4.48
C GLN A 347 24.29 9.34 2.97
N LEU A 348 23.97 8.27 2.23
CA LEU A 348 23.70 8.36 0.79
C LEU A 348 22.58 9.37 0.50
N TRP A 349 21.48 9.33 1.26
CA TRP A 349 20.39 10.27 1.10
C TRP A 349 20.82 11.72 1.34
N LEU A 350 21.69 11.98 2.34
CA LEU A 350 22.27 13.30 2.56
C LEU A 350 23.18 13.74 1.41
N ASP A 351 24.08 12.86 0.97
CA ASP A 351 25.05 13.11 -0.10
C ASP A 351 24.36 13.44 -1.43
N LEU A 352 23.20 12.83 -1.69
CA LEU A 352 22.36 13.10 -2.86
C LEU A 352 21.43 14.30 -2.72
N GLY A 353 21.60 15.12 -1.68
CA GLY A 353 20.80 16.32 -1.47
C GLY A 353 19.36 16.00 -1.06
N ARG A 354 19.17 14.95 -0.25
CA ARG A 354 17.90 14.57 0.37
C ARG A 354 16.77 14.31 -0.64
N PRO A 355 16.95 13.37 -1.59
CA PRO A 355 15.95 13.09 -2.60
C PRO A 355 14.61 12.69 -1.98
N ASP A 356 13.53 13.19 -2.57
CA ASP A 356 12.17 12.75 -2.28
C ASP A 356 11.76 11.57 -3.18
N TRP A 357 10.53 11.08 -3.00
CA TRP A 357 10.01 9.99 -3.82
C TRP A 357 10.00 10.27 -5.32
N GLN A 358 9.83 11.52 -5.75
CA GLN A 358 9.70 11.82 -7.18
C GLN A 358 11.03 11.71 -7.93
N ARG A 359 12.14 11.90 -7.22
CA ARG A 359 13.48 11.62 -7.76
C ARG A 359 13.77 10.13 -7.88
N LEU A 360 13.02 9.27 -7.20
CA LEU A 360 13.14 7.84 -7.39
C LEU A 360 12.31 7.37 -8.58
N GLY A 361 12.88 6.48 -9.37
CA GLY A 361 12.18 5.80 -10.45
C GLY A 361 12.38 4.30 -10.43
N LEU A 362 11.63 3.62 -11.29
CA LEU A 362 11.70 2.18 -11.46
C LEU A 362 11.67 1.84 -12.94
N THR A 363 12.59 0.97 -13.34
CA THR A 363 12.61 0.35 -14.67
C THR A 363 12.42 -1.16 -14.50
N ALA A 364 11.45 -1.73 -15.18
CA ALA A 364 11.16 -3.16 -15.17
C ALA A 364 11.17 -3.75 -16.58
N THR A 365 11.86 -4.86 -16.72
CA THR A 365 11.88 -5.70 -17.93
C THR A 365 11.37 -7.09 -17.57
N ARG A 366 11.24 -7.96 -18.58
CA ARG A 366 10.90 -9.37 -18.37
C ARG A 366 11.83 -10.09 -17.37
N ARG A 367 13.11 -9.72 -17.34
CA ARG A 367 14.15 -10.45 -16.57
C ARG A 367 14.52 -9.78 -15.27
N SER A 368 14.50 -8.45 -15.24
CA SER A 368 15.10 -7.67 -14.15
C SER A 368 14.33 -6.37 -13.91
N GLN A 369 14.38 -5.88 -12.67
CA GLN A 369 13.80 -4.60 -12.29
C GLN A 369 14.79 -3.84 -11.43
N TRP A 370 14.82 -2.53 -11.57
CA TRP A 370 15.75 -1.65 -10.88
C TRP A 370 15.01 -0.45 -10.32
N VAL A 371 15.34 -0.07 -9.09
CA VAL A 371 15.06 1.27 -8.55
C VAL A 371 16.27 2.14 -8.82
N TRP A 372 16.05 3.39 -9.17
CA TRP A 372 17.11 4.36 -9.45
C TRP A 372 16.76 5.74 -8.89
N ILE A 373 17.75 6.60 -8.74
CA ILE A 373 17.58 8.02 -8.41
C ILE A 373 17.99 8.85 -9.63
N ASP A 374 17.10 9.77 -10.04
CA ASP A 374 17.19 10.72 -11.17
C ASP A 374 17.33 10.11 -12.58
N ASP A 375 18.22 9.14 -12.78
CA ASP A 375 18.54 8.55 -14.09
C ASP A 375 18.54 7.00 -14.05
N PRO A 376 17.75 6.30 -14.89
CA PRO A 376 17.76 4.83 -14.99
C PRO A 376 19.11 4.23 -15.38
N ASP A 377 19.96 4.98 -16.10
CA ASP A 377 21.29 4.55 -16.53
C ASP A 377 22.41 5.12 -15.65
N GLY A 378 22.05 5.85 -14.59
CA GLY A 378 22.97 6.46 -13.63
C GLY A 378 23.65 5.46 -12.69
N GLU A 379 24.55 5.98 -11.85
CA GLU A 379 25.31 5.19 -10.87
C GLU A 379 24.46 4.72 -9.67
N HIS A 380 23.42 5.49 -9.31
CA HIS A 380 22.53 5.22 -8.19
C HIS A 380 21.34 4.37 -8.62
N ARG A 381 21.61 3.10 -8.92
CA ARG A 381 20.60 2.11 -9.28
C ARG A 381 20.81 0.79 -8.54
N TRP A 382 19.71 0.19 -8.10
CA TRP A 382 19.69 -1.05 -7.31
C TRP A 382 18.71 -2.03 -7.90
N GLN A 383 19.14 -3.28 -8.07
CA GLN A 383 18.28 -4.32 -8.60
C GLN A 383 17.29 -4.79 -7.52
N ILE A 384 16.01 -4.88 -7.89
CA ILE A 384 15.01 -5.57 -7.07
C ILE A 384 15.20 -7.08 -7.31
N HIS A 385 15.71 -7.78 -6.30
CA HIS A 385 15.82 -9.24 -6.34
C HIS A 385 14.44 -9.87 -6.12
N ALA A 386 14.07 -10.84 -6.97
CA ALA A 386 12.89 -11.65 -6.72
C ALA A 386 13.11 -12.45 -5.44
N LYS A 387 12.19 -12.36 -4.48
CA LYS A 387 12.16 -13.33 -3.38
C LYS A 387 11.97 -14.71 -4.01
N GLN A 388 12.90 -15.63 -3.78
CA GLN A 388 12.61 -17.05 -3.94
C GLN A 388 11.55 -17.38 -2.88
N VAL A 389 10.30 -17.46 -3.31
CA VAL A 389 9.26 -18.08 -2.50
C VAL A 389 9.60 -19.58 -2.55
N HIS A 390 10.13 -20.10 -1.44
CA HIS A 390 10.38 -21.53 -1.28
C HIS A 390 9.10 -22.24 -0.84
#